data_AF-A0A0F9J2W6-F1
#
_entry.id   AF-A0A0F9J2W6-F1
#
_cell.length_a   1.000
_cell.length_b   1.000
_cell.length_c   1.000
_cell.angle_alpha   90.00
_cell.angle_beta   90.00
_cell.angle_gamma   90.00
#
_symmetry.space_group_name_H-M   'P 1'
#
loop_
_entity.id
_entity.type
_entity.pdbx_description
1 polymer ?
#
loop_
_entity_poly.entity_id
_entity_poly.type
_entity_poly.pdbx_seq_one_letter_code
_entity_poly.pdbx_strand_id
1 'polypeptide(L)'
;MHWYSILPPLIAIAIVFWRKEVIMALLVAVASSEFLLAFQGEGNSVFDTFLNTIERIISVASSPGNTRILIFSILIGALLAYIRESGGVAATVNMLMNKGIAKSKRQVGFLTMFTGIAVFIESNLSVLTSGILSRGLFDKFKMSRARLAYIIDSTSAPVCILILLNGWGAFVLGLLGNYELGESAVSVLWGSVGYNFYAIITLA
;
A
#
# COMPACT_ATOMS: atom_id res chain seq x y z
N MET A 1 4.46 5.76 27.24
CA MET A 1 3.57 5.02 26.30
C MET A 1 2.59 4.19 27.12
N HIS A 2 1.38 4.69 27.35
CA HIS A 2 0.36 3.94 28.09
C HIS A 2 -0.29 2.87 27.19
N TRP A 3 -0.75 1.77 27.78
CA TRP A 3 -1.38 0.66 27.05
C TRP A 3 -2.64 1.09 26.26
N TYR A 4 -3.28 2.19 26.65
CA TYR A 4 -4.43 2.77 25.96
C TYR A 4 -4.14 3.25 24.54
N SER A 5 -2.88 3.43 24.12
CA SER A 5 -2.52 3.83 22.75
C SER A 5 -2.90 2.79 21.69
N ILE A 6 -3.22 1.55 22.10
CA ILE A 6 -3.70 0.49 21.20
C ILE A 6 -5.19 0.58 20.90
N LEU A 7 -5.93 1.42 21.63
CA LEU A 7 -7.39 1.51 21.52
C LEU A 7 -7.87 2.03 20.16
N PRO A 8 -7.28 3.10 19.57
CA PRO A 8 -7.71 3.57 18.25
C PRO A 8 -7.59 2.53 17.11
N PRO A 9 -6.45 1.81 16.95
CA PRO A 9 -6.38 0.78 15.91
C PRO A 9 -7.31 -0.41 16.18
N LEU A 10 -7.55 -0.78 17.45
CA LEU A 10 -8.53 -1.83 17.78
C LEU A 10 -9.96 -1.42 17.40
N ILE A 11 -10.35 -0.17 17.67
CA ILE A 11 -11.65 0.38 17.27
C ILE A 11 -11.77 0.37 15.74
N ALA A 12 -10.73 0.79 15.02
CA ALA A 12 -10.71 0.76 13.57
C ALA A 12 -10.99 -0.66 13.04
N ILE A 13 -10.25 -1.66 13.54
CA ILE A 13 -10.38 -3.05 13.14
C ILE A 13 -11.79 -3.58 13.44
N ALA A 14 -12.30 -3.33 14.64
CA ALA A 14 -13.64 -3.76 15.04
C ALA A 14 -14.74 -3.18 14.11
N ILE A 15 -14.65 -1.89 13.78
CA ILE A 15 -15.63 -1.23 12.89
C ILE A 15 -15.50 -1.74 11.46
N VAL A 16 -14.28 -1.97 10.95
CA VAL A 16 -14.08 -2.56 9.61
C VAL A 16 -14.76 -3.92 9.52
N PHE A 17 -14.61 -4.79 10.52
CA PHE A 17 -15.25 -6.11 10.48
C PHE A 17 -16.77 -6.04 10.64
N TRP A 18 -17.28 -5.13 11.48
CA TRP A 18 -18.71 -5.01 11.74
C TRP A 18 -19.46 -4.34 10.59
N ARG A 19 -18.97 -3.18 10.14
CA ARG A 19 -19.65 -2.33 9.14
C ARG A 19 -19.19 -2.59 7.71
N LYS A 20 -18.03 -3.24 7.52
CA LYS A 20 -17.39 -3.41 6.20
C LYS A 20 -17.12 -2.08 5.48
N GLU A 21 -16.99 -1.00 6.25
CA GLU A 21 -16.81 0.37 5.78
C GLU A 21 -15.51 0.96 6.33
N VAL A 22 -14.50 1.08 5.47
CA VAL A 22 -13.16 1.51 5.87
C VAL A 22 -13.13 2.99 6.24
N ILE A 23 -13.87 3.83 5.51
CA ILE A 23 -13.86 5.29 5.74
C ILE A 23 -14.41 5.62 7.13
N MET A 24 -15.55 5.01 7.51
CA MET A 24 -16.11 5.18 8.85
C MET A 24 -15.15 4.69 9.94
N ALA A 25 -14.53 3.53 9.74
CA ALA A 25 -13.59 2.98 10.71
C ALA A 25 -12.40 3.92 10.97
N LEU A 26 -11.83 4.50 9.91
CA LEU A 26 -10.73 5.45 10.02
C LEU A 26 -11.16 6.76 10.71
N LEU A 27 -12.33 7.29 10.39
CA LEU A 27 -12.86 8.50 11.04
C LEU A 27 -13.04 8.29 12.55
N VAL A 28 -13.65 7.18 12.95
CA VAL A 28 -13.86 6.86 14.37
C VAL A 28 -12.52 6.59 15.07
N ALA A 29 -11.56 5.98 14.38
CA ALA A 29 -10.21 5.79 14.92
C ALA A 29 -9.54 7.13 15.23
N VAL A 30 -9.55 8.09 14.30
CA VAL A 30 -8.99 9.44 14.54
C VAL A 30 -9.71 10.14 15.69
N ALA A 31 -11.05 10.09 15.72
CA ALA A 31 -11.83 10.67 16.81
C ALA A 31 -11.49 10.03 18.16
N SER A 32 -11.30 8.71 18.20
CA SER A 32 -10.89 7.99 19.42
C SER A 32 -9.46 8.33 19.85
N SER A 33 -8.55 8.59 18.90
CA SER A 33 -7.19 9.07 19.20
C SER A 33 -7.23 10.46 19.84
N GLU A 34 -7.98 11.40 19.26
CA GLU A 34 -8.12 12.76 19.81
C GLU A 34 -8.83 12.76 21.17
N PHE A 35 -9.80 11.85 21.38
CA PHE A 35 -10.42 11.65 22.69
C PHE A 35 -9.41 11.21 23.74
N LEU A 36 -8.52 10.27 23.40
CA LEU A 36 -7.49 9.77 24.30
C LEU A 36 -6.46 10.85 24.65
N LEU A 37 -6.07 11.68 23.68
CA LEU A 37 -5.16 12.81 23.91
C LEU A 37 -5.80 13.84 24.86
N ALA A 38 -7.07 14.17 24.66
CA ALA A 38 -7.82 15.06 25.56
C ALA A 38 -7.96 14.47 26.97
N PHE A 39 -8.21 13.16 27.09
CA PHE A 39 -8.32 12.46 28.38
C PHE A 39 -7.01 12.43 29.17
N GLN A 40 -5.86 12.42 28.47
CA GLN A 40 -4.53 12.43 29.11
C GLN A 40 -4.07 13.83 29.53
N GLY A 41 -4.86 14.88 29.25
CA GLY A 41 -4.51 16.26 29.57
C GLY A 41 -3.48 16.89 28.63
N GLU A 42 -3.13 16.21 27.52
CA GLU A 42 -2.28 16.75 26.45
C GLU A 42 -3.09 17.55 25.40
N GLY A 43 -4.42 17.62 25.55
CA GLY A 43 -5.33 18.34 24.66
C GLY A 43 -6.28 19.32 25.37
N ASN A 44 -7.13 19.96 24.58
CA ASN A 44 -8.26 20.78 25.05
C ASN A 44 -9.30 19.92 25.81
N SER A 45 -10.37 20.55 26.29
CA SER A 45 -11.47 19.86 26.97
C SER A 45 -11.99 18.66 26.16
N VAL A 46 -12.49 17.62 26.83
CA VAL A 46 -13.09 16.44 26.17
C VAL A 46 -14.25 16.84 25.23
N PHE A 47 -14.88 17.98 25.47
CA PHE A 47 -15.92 18.54 24.62
C PHE A 47 -15.39 19.05 23.25
N ASP A 48 -14.10 19.37 23.16
CA ASP A 48 -13.46 19.87 21.94
C ASP A 48 -12.94 18.75 21.04
N THR A 49 -13.02 17.48 21.47
CA THR A 49 -12.53 16.32 20.70
C THR A 49 -13.05 16.30 19.25
N PHE A 50 -14.31 16.68 19.03
CA PHE A 50 -14.87 16.74 17.68
C PHE A 50 -14.19 17.81 16.82
N LEU A 51 -13.97 19.00 17.37
CA LEU A 51 -13.26 20.08 16.68
C LEU A 51 -11.80 19.68 16.42
N ASN A 52 -11.11 19.12 17.42
CA ASN A 52 -9.73 18.64 17.29
C ASN A 52 -9.59 17.56 16.21
N THR A 53 -10.60 16.69 16.05
CA THR A 53 -10.63 15.68 14.98
C THR A 53 -10.65 16.33 13.60
N ILE A 54 -11.50 17.35 13.41
CA ILE A 54 -11.57 18.10 12.15
C ILE A 54 -10.26 18.84 11.90
N GLU A 55 -9.73 19.52 12.92
CA GLU A 55 -8.45 20.24 12.84
C GLU A 55 -7.29 19.31 12.50
N ARG A 56 -7.25 18.10 13.07
CA ARG A 56 -6.24 17.09 12.75
C ARG A 56 -6.31 16.67 11.28
N ILE A 57 -7.52 16.46 10.75
CA ILE A 57 -7.71 16.12 9.34
C ILE A 57 -7.19 17.27 8.46
N ILE A 58 -7.53 18.52 8.80
CA ILE A 58 -7.04 19.71 8.08
C ILE A 58 -5.52 19.81 8.18
N SER A 59 -4.93 19.61 9.36
CA SER A 59 -3.48 19.72 9.55
C SER A 59 -2.71 18.70 8.72
N VAL A 60 -3.22 17.47 8.64
CA VAL A 60 -2.65 16.40 7.81
C VAL A 60 -2.80 16.75 6.33
N ALA A 61 -3.94 17.28 5.91
CA ALA A 61 -4.21 17.67 4.52
C ALA A 61 -3.38 18.90 4.08
N SER A 62 -3.08 19.82 5.00
CA SER A 62 -2.25 21.01 4.77
C SER A 62 -0.75 20.72 4.77
N SER A 63 -0.31 19.57 5.27
CA SER A 63 1.10 19.17 5.24
C SER A 63 1.57 19.00 3.80
N PRO A 64 2.59 19.76 3.33
CA PRO A 64 3.04 19.72 1.93
C PRO A 64 3.41 18.31 1.45
N GLY A 65 3.98 17.48 2.33
CA GLY A 65 4.32 16.09 2.01
C GLY A 65 3.07 15.24 1.75
N ASN A 66 2.09 15.32 2.63
CA ASN A 66 0.84 14.57 2.51
C ASN A 66 0.00 15.06 1.33
N THR A 67 -0.08 16.37 1.10
CA THR A 67 -0.80 16.93 -0.04
C THR A 67 -0.22 16.43 -1.37
N ARG A 68 1.12 16.38 -1.50
CA ARG A 68 1.79 15.82 -2.69
C ARG A 68 1.43 14.35 -2.90
N ILE A 69 1.43 13.55 -1.85
CA ILE A 69 1.04 12.12 -1.91
C ILE A 69 -0.42 11.97 -2.34
N LEU A 70 -1.32 12.80 -1.80
CA LEU A 70 -2.75 12.77 -2.16
C LEU A 70 -2.96 13.12 -3.64
N ILE A 71 -2.35 14.22 -4.12
CA ILE A 71 -2.44 14.62 -5.53
C ILE A 71 -1.86 13.53 -6.44
N PHE A 72 -0.69 12.99 -6.10
CA PHE A 72 -0.07 11.91 -6.84
C PHE A 72 -0.97 10.66 -6.94
N SER A 73 -1.60 10.27 -5.83
CA SER A 73 -2.52 9.13 -5.78
C SER A 73 -3.75 9.35 -6.68
N ILE A 74 -4.30 10.56 -6.69
CA ILE A 74 -5.42 10.94 -7.57
C ILE A 74 -5.00 10.89 -9.03
N LEU A 75 -3.82 11.45 -9.37
CA LEU A 75 -3.30 11.46 -10.74
C LEU A 75 -3.03 10.05 -11.27
N ILE A 76 -2.46 9.17 -10.46
CA ILE A 76 -2.32 7.76 -10.82
C ILE A 76 -3.70 7.14 -11.06
N GLY A 77 -4.67 7.35 -10.15
CA GLY A 77 -6.04 6.87 -10.34
C GLY A 77 -6.65 7.32 -11.67
N ALA A 78 -6.50 8.60 -12.02
CA ALA A 78 -6.97 9.17 -13.28
C ALA A 78 -6.26 8.58 -14.50
N LEU A 79 -4.93 8.45 -14.47
CA LEU A 79 -4.13 7.84 -15.54
C LEU A 79 -4.56 6.38 -15.77
N LEU A 80 -4.79 5.63 -14.70
CA LEU A 80 -5.22 4.24 -14.79
C LEU A 80 -6.63 4.11 -15.36
N ALA A 81 -7.55 4.99 -14.98
CA ALA A 81 -8.88 5.06 -15.57
C ALA A 81 -8.79 5.37 -17.07
N TYR A 82 -7.95 6.34 -17.46
CA TYR A 82 -7.72 6.70 -18.85
C TYR A 82 -7.14 5.53 -19.68
N ILE A 83 -6.11 4.85 -19.19
CA ILE A 83 -5.51 3.69 -19.88
C ILE A 83 -6.53 2.55 -20.06
N ARG A 84 -7.41 2.36 -19.07
CA ARG A 84 -8.49 1.37 -19.14
C ARG A 84 -9.54 1.74 -20.20
N GLU A 85 -10.03 2.97 -20.20
CA GLU A 85 -11.10 3.42 -21.11
C GLU A 85 -10.61 3.63 -22.55
N SER A 86 -9.35 4.03 -22.74
CA SER A 86 -8.71 4.15 -24.06
C SER A 86 -8.53 2.81 -24.81
N GLY A 87 -8.83 1.67 -24.17
CA GLY A 87 -8.63 0.34 -24.75
C GLY A 87 -7.17 -0.12 -24.81
N GLY A 88 -6.22 0.68 -24.30
CA GLY A 88 -4.79 0.35 -24.28
C GLY A 88 -4.53 -0.98 -23.59
N VAL A 89 -5.21 -1.24 -22.46
CA VAL A 89 -5.13 -2.52 -21.73
C VAL A 89 -5.53 -3.70 -22.62
N ALA A 90 -6.66 -3.59 -23.31
CA ALA A 90 -7.16 -4.65 -24.18
C ALA A 90 -6.24 -4.89 -25.39
N ALA A 91 -5.69 -3.82 -25.96
CA ALA A 91 -4.72 -3.89 -27.05
C ALA A 91 -3.41 -4.56 -26.61
N THR A 92 -2.86 -4.20 -25.45
CA THR A 92 -1.66 -4.83 -24.88
C THR A 92 -1.89 -6.31 -24.61
N VAL A 93 -3.04 -6.66 -24.04
CA VAL A 93 -3.44 -8.06 -23.81
C VAL A 93 -3.48 -8.85 -25.13
N ASN A 94 -4.13 -8.30 -26.17
CA ASN A 94 -4.17 -8.93 -27.49
C ASN A 94 -2.78 -9.07 -28.13
N MET A 95 -1.93 -8.05 -28.01
CA MET A 95 -0.55 -8.08 -28.49
C MET A 95 0.27 -9.18 -27.81
N LEU A 96 0.17 -9.31 -26.49
CA LEU A 96 0.89 -10.33 -25.70
C LEU A 96 0.45 -11.75 -26.06
N MET A 97 -0.84 -11.94 -26.34
CA MET A 97 -1.35 -13.23 -26.83
C MET A 97 -0.89 -13.53 -28.25
N ASN A 98 -0.94 -12.55 -29.15
CA ASN A 98 -0.50 -12.72 -30.55
C ASN A 98 1.01 -12.98 -30.65
N LYS A 99 1.81 -12.41 -29.75
CA LYS A 99 3.24 -12.72 -29.60
C LYS A 99 3.51 -14.08 -28.96
N GLY A 100 2.49 -14.81 -28.52
CA GLY A 100 2.63 -16.14 -27.94
C GLY A 100 3.23 -16.17 -26.53
N ILE A 101 3.26 -15.03 -25.83
CA ILE A 101 3.77 -14.90 -24.46
C ILE A 101 2.74 -15.42 -23.45
N ALA A 102 1.45 -15.29 -23.78
CA ALA A 102 0.33 -15.73 -22.95
C ALA A 102 -0.50 -16.84 -23.63
N LYS A 103 0.03 -18.08 -23.67
CA LYS A 103 -0.66 -19.26 -24.24
C LYS A 103 -1.32 -20.16 -23.20
N SER A 104 -0.90 -20.08 -21.94
CA SER A 104 -1.42 -20.93 -20.86
C SER A 104 -1.67 -20.16 -19.58
N LYS A 105 -2.55 -20.70 -18.72
CA LYS A 105 -2.81 -20.17 -17.36
C LYS A 105 -1.53 -19.99 -16.55
N ARG A 106 -0.54 -20.85 -16.75
CA ARG A 106 0.77 -20.79 -16.07
C ARG A 106 1.60 -19.60 -16.56
N GLN A 107 1.67 -19.40 -17.88
CA GLN A 107 2.39 -18.26 -18.47
C GLN A 107 1.76 -16.92 -18.09
N VAL A 108 0.42 -16.84 -18.07
CA VAL A 108 -0.29 -15.64 -17.60
C VAL A 108 0.06 -15.33 -16.15
N GLY A 109 0.07 -16.33 -15.26
CA GLY A 109 0.49 -16.14 -13.86
C GLY A 109 1.94 -15.65 -13.72
N PHE A 110 2.88 -16.22 -14.49
CA PHE A 110 4.27 -15.77 -14.49
C PHE A 110 4.43 -14.35 -15.04
N LEU A 111 3.68 -13.99 -16.07
CA LEU A 111 3.70 -12.64 -16.62
C LEU A 111 3.24 -11.63 -15.57
N THR A 112 2.15 -11.93 -14.84
CA THR A 112 1.67 -11.10 -13.72
C THR A 112 2.72 -10.93 -12.63
N MET A 113 3.39 -12.02 -12.25
CA MET A 113 4.45 -12.00 -11.25
C MET A 113 5.65 -11.16 -11.74
N PHE A 114 6.08 -11.37 -12.99
CA PHE A 114 7.20 -10.64 -13.57
C PHE A 114 6.90 -9.14 -13.71
N THR A 115 5.68 -8.75 -14.09
CA THR A 115 5.30 -7.33 -14.14
C THR A 115 5.33 -6.69 -12.76
N GLY A 116 4.94 -7.43 -11.71
CA GLY A 116 5.01 -6.95 -10.33
C GLY A 116 6.45 -6.72 -9.87
N ILE A 117 7.34 -7.68 -10.17
CA ILE A 117 8.77 -7.60 -9.89
C ILE A 117 9.44 -6.47 -10.67
N ALA A 118 9.12 -6.31 -11.95
CA ALA A 118 9.76 -5.32 -12.82
C ALA A 118 9.42 -3.88 -12.42
N VAL A 119 8.24 -3.64 -11.87
CA VAL A 119 7.76 -2.32 -11.43
C VAL A 119 8.00 -2.13 -9.92
N PHE A 120 9.18 -2.50 -9.41
CA PHE A 120 9.50 -2.45 -7.97
C PHE A 120 9.74 -1.03 -7.39
N ILE A 121 9.56 0.02 -8.21
CA ILE A 121 9.80 1.43 -7.83
C ILE A 121 8.88 1.84 -6.68
N GLU A 122 7.62 1.41 -6.72
CA GLU A 122 6.63 1.68 -5.67
C GLU A 122 5.60 0.56 -5.66
N SER A 123 5.23 0.08 -4.46
CA SER A 123 4.29 -1.03 -4.32
C SER A 123 2.91 -0.70 -4.89
N ASN A 124 2.40 0.53 -4.70
CA ASN A 124 1.10 0.94 -5.26
C ASN A 124 1.12 0.92 -6.79
N LEU A 125 2.15 1.50 -7.41
CA LEU A 125 2.29 1.50 -8.86
C LEU A 125 2.44 0.07 -9.40
N SER A 126 3.25 -0.76 -8.76
CA SER A 126 3.42 -2.17 -9.09
C SER A 126 2.08 -2.93 -9.10
N VAL A 127 1.28 -2.76 -8.05
CA VAL A 127 -0.04 -3.40 -7.91
C VAL A 127 -0.98 -2.95 -9.02
N LEU A 128 -1.00 -1.65 -9.30
CA LEU A 128 -1.90 -1.06 -10.28
C LEU A 128 -1.53 -1.46 -11.72
N THR A 129 -0.25 -1.36 -12.08
CA THR A 129 0.25 -1.77 -13.40
C THR A 129 0.05 -3.26 -13.64
N SER A 130 0.42 -4.11 -12.68
CA SER A 130 0.26 -5.57 -12.79
C SER A 130 -1.21 -5.96 -12.85
N GLY A 131 -2.05 -5.31 -12.04
CA GLY A 131 -3.50 -5.48 -12.04
C GLY A 131 -4.12 -5.13 -13.38
N ILE A 132 -3.75 -4.01 -13.98
CA ILE A 132 -4.25 -3.60 -15.29
C ILE A 132 -3.87 -4.61 -16.37
N LEU A 133 -2.58 -4.92 -16.49
CA LEU A 133 -2.07 -5.82 -17.53
C LEU A 133 -2.68 -7.23 -17.41
N SER A 134 -2.81 -7.71 -16.18
CA SER A 134 -3.15 -9.11 -15.92
C SER A 134 -4.64 -9.37 -15.78
N ARG A 135 -5.46 -8.37 -15.43
CA ARG A 135 -6.92 -8.53 -15.26
C ARG A 135 -7.57 -9.07 -16.54
N GLY A 136 -7.26 -8.47 -17.70
CA GLY A 136 -7.81 -8.91 -18.98
C GLY A 136 -7.38 -10.34 -19.36
N LEU A 137 -6.14 -10.71 -19.04
CA LEU A 137 -5.64 -12.08 -19.27
C LEU A 137 -6.32 -13.09 -18.34
N PHE A 138 -6.43 -12.79 -17.04
CA PHE A 138 -7.08 -13.68 -16.08
C PHE A 138 -8.56 -13.90 -16.41
N ASP A 139 -9.28 -12.84 -16.81
CA ASP A 139 -10.67 -12.94 -17.24
C ASP A 139 -10.80 -13.83 -18.50
N LYS A 140 -9.94 -13.64 -19.51
CA LYS A 140 -9.96 -14.44 -20.75
C LYS A 140 -9.64 -15.92 -20.51
N PHE A 141 -8.71 -16.22 -19.62
CA PHE A 141 -8.34 -17.59 -19.25
C PHE A 141 -9.24 -18.20 -18.15
N LYS A 142 -10.31 -17.50 -17.74
CA LYS A 142 -11.25 -17.92 -16.68
C LYS A 142 -10.52 -18.31 -15.38
N MET A 143 -9.59 -17.45 -14.95
CA MET A 143 -8.82 -17.62 -13.72
C MET A 143 -9.43 -16.78 -12.58
N SER A 144 -9.26 -17.24 -11.34
CA SER A 144 -9.81 -16.55 -10.17
C SER A 144 -9.21 -15.17 -9.95
N ARG A 145 -10.06 -14.17 -9.67
CA ARG A 145 -9.63 -12.82 -9.26
C ARG A 145 -8.93 -12.81 -7.90
N ALA A 146 -9.27 -13.74 -7.01
CA ALA A 146 -8.56 -13.90 -5.74
C ALA A 146 -7.10 -14.35 -5.97
N ARG A 147 -6.88 -15.25 -6.95
CA ARG A 147 -5.52 -15.65 -7.35
C ARG A 147 -4.74 -14.49 -7.97
N LEU A 148 -5.40 -13.68 -8.79
CA LEU A 148 -4.79 -12.47 -9.35
C LEU A 148 -4.34 -11.51 -8.25
N ALA A 149 -5.25 -11.19 -7.32
CA ALA A 149 -4.96 -10.33 -6.18
C ALA A 149 -3.80 -10.88 -5.34
N TYR A 150 -3.81 -12.19 -5.06
CA TYR A 150 -2.73 -12.85 -4.33
C TYR A 150 -1.37 -12.71 -5.02
N ILE A 151 -1.28 -13.02 -6.32
CA ILE A 151 -0.01 -12.93 -7.06
C ILE A 151 0.50 -11.49 -7.08
N ILE A 152 -0.38 -10.52 -7.32
CA ILE A 152 0.00 -9.10 -7.34
C ILE A 152 0.52 -8.67 -5.97
N ASP A 153 -0.23 -8.94 -4.90
CA ASP A 153 0.16 -8.54 -3.55
C ASP A 153 1.48 -9.20 -3.10
N SER A 154 1.60 -10.50 -3.37
CA SER A 154 2.77 -11.34 -3.07
C SER A 154 4.03 -10.94 -3.86
N THR A 155 3.90 -10.14 -4.92
CA THR A 155 5.05 -9.75 -5.76
C THR A 155 5.35 -8.27 -5.66
N SER A 156 4.35 -7.42 -5.50
CA SER A 156 4.56 -5.97 -5.37
C SER A 156 5.21 -5.59 -4.04
N ALA A 157 4.60 -5.95 -2.90
CA ALA A 157 5.11 -5.51 -1.59
C ALA A 157 6.41 -6.24 -1.17
N PRO A 158 6.52 -7.59 -1.29
CA PRO A 158 7.74 -8.33 -0.99
C PRO A 158 8.97 -7.90 -1.79
N VAL A 159 8.83 -7.67 -3.10
CA VAL A 159 9.98 -7.26 -3.93
C VAL A 159 10.44 -5.86 -3.56
N CYS A 160 9.51 -4.95 -3.27
CA CYS A 160 9.86 -3.61 -2.85
C CYS A 160 10.70 -3.58 -1.56
N ILE A 161 10.36 -4.40 -0.57
CA ILE A 161 11.11 -4.42 0.70
C ILE A 161 12.45 -5.16 0.59
N LEU A 162 12.60 -6.08 -0.38
CA LEU A 162 13.86 -6.83 -0.57
C LEU A 162 14.89 -6.07 -1.40
N ILE A 163 14.48 -5.36 -2.44
CA ILE A 163 15.41 -4.65 -3.34
C ILE A 163 15.99 -3.39 -2.67
N LEU A 164 15.25 -2.76 -1.75
CA LEU A 164 15.62 -1.56 -0.97
C LEU A 164 16.04 -0.31 -1.78
N LEU A 165 16.27 -0.42 -3.09
CA LEU A 165 16.60 0.67 -4.01
C LEU A 165 15.31 1.32 -4.55
N ASN A 166 14.42 1.71 -3.64
CA ASN A 166 13.13 2.34 -3.97
C ASN A 166 12.62 3.24 -2.84
N GLY A 167 11.39 3.75 -2.98
CA GLY A 167 10.78 4.63 -1.98
C GLY A 167 10.64 4.01 -0.58
N TRP A 168 10.43 2.69 -0.49
CA TRP A 168 10.35 2.00 0.80
C TRP A 168 11.71 1.91 1.50
N GLY A 169 12.78 1.63 0.79
CA GLY A 169 14.13 1.64 1.38
C GLY A 169 14.53 3.03 1.88
N ALA A 170 14.23 4.08 1.11
CA ALA A 170 14.47 5.46 1.55
C ALA A 170 13.64 5.83 2.80
N PHE A 171 12.38 5.38 2.86
CA PHE A 171 11.52 5.59 4.03
C PHE A 171 12.09 4.91 5.28
N VAL A 172 12.48 3.64 5.20
CA VAL A 172 13.04 2.91 6.34
C VAL A 172 14.39 3.50 6.76
N LEU A 173 15.24 3.93 5.81
CA LEU A 173 16.47 4.67 6.14
C LEU A 173 16.18 5.95 6.90
N GLY A 174 15.16 6.72 6.48
CA GLY A 174 14.71 7.91 7.17
C GLY A 174 14.22 7.62 8.58
N LEU A 175 13.54 6.50 8.80
CA LEU A 175 13.12 6.06 10.13
C LEU A 175 14.32 5.66 11.00
N LEU A 176 15.24 4.85 10.46
CA LEU A 176 16.44 4.38 11.16
C LEU A 176 17.38 5.53 11.54
N GLY A 177 17.43 6.59 10.73
CA GLY A 177 18.22 7.78 11.03
C GLY A 177 17.81 8.53 12.30
N ASN A 178 16.62 8.26 12.85
CA ASN A 178 16.17 8.87 14.12
C ASN A 178 16.64 8.09 15.36
N TYR A 179 17.37 6.98 15.18
CA TYR A 179 17.86 6.15 16.26
C TYR A 179 19.39 6.20 16.34
N GLU A 180 19.93 6.20 17.56
CA GLU A 180 21.35 6.02 17.80
C GLU A 180 21.69 4.52 17.67
N LEU A 181 22.07 4.13 16.46
CA LEU A 181 22.48 2.77 16.14
C LEU A 181 24.00 2.63 16.25
N GLY A 182 24.49 1.48 16.73
CA GLY A 182 25.93 1.19 16.82
C GLY A 182 26.62 1.02 15.45
N GLU A 183 25.85 0.96 14.38
CA GLU A 183 26.31 0.88 12.99
C GLU A 183 25.60 1.93 12.12
N SER A 184 26.08 2.14 10.89
CA SER A 184 25.38 3.00 9.93
C SER A 184 23.96 2.47 9.63
N ALA A 185 22.99 3.37 9.50
CA ALA A 185 21.60 3.01 9.16
C ALA A 185 21.49 2.18 7.87
N VAL A 186 22.42 2.38 6.92
CA VAL A 186 22.51 1.58 5.69
C VAL A 186 22.94 0.15 5.98
N SER A 187 23.93 -0.07 6.85
CA SER A 187 24.35 -1.42 7.28
C SER A 187 23.20 -2.16 7.93
N VAL A 188 22.52 -1.50 8.88
CA VAL A 188 21.36 -2.08 9.58
C VAL A 188 20.23 -2.42 8.62
N LEU A 189 19.93 -1.53 7.65
CA LEU A 189 18.91 -1.78 6.64
C LEU A 189 19.25 -3.02 5.79
N TRP A 190 20.48 -3.10 5.27
CA TRP A 190 20.91 -4.26 4.47
C TRP A 190 20.90 -5.55 5.29
N GLY A 191 21.34 -5.51 6.54
CA GLY A 191 21.26 -6.63 7.46
C GLY A 191 19.82 -7.07 7.76
N SER A 192 18.86 -6.14 7.72
CA SER A 192 17.44 -6.42 7.97
C SER A 192 16.76 -7.23 6.85
N VAL A 193 17.30 -7.22 5.62
CA VAL A 193 16.71 -7.92 4.47
C VAL A 193 16.52 -9.41 4.74
N GLY A 194 17.52 -10.06 5.35
CA GLY A 194 17.46 -11.49 5.68
C GLY A 194 16.37 -11.84 6.71
N TYR A 195 15.91 -10.87 7.49
CA TYR A 195 14.85 -11.05 8.49
C TYR A 195 13.45 -10.79 7.92
N ASN A 196 13.31 -10.44 6.64
CA ASN A 196 12.02 -10.28 5.98
C ASN A 196 11.44 -11.64 5.58
N PHE A 197 11.19 -12.51 6.56
CA PHE A 197 10.73 -13.89 6.34
C PHE A 197 9.47 -13.98 5.48
N TYR A 198 8.49 -13.08 5.71
CA TYR A 198 7.29 -13.03 4.87
C TYR A 198 7.63 -12.80 3.40
N ALA A 199 8.49 -11.82 3.10
CA ALA A 199 8.84 -11.48 1.72
C ALA A 199 9.63 -12.61 1.05
N ILE A 200 10.56 -13.23 1.78
CA ILE A 200 11.38 -14.33 1.28
C ILE A 200 10.53 -15.58 1.02
N ILE A 201 9.71 -15.99 1.99
CA ILE A 201 8.88 -17.20 1.90
C ILE A 201 7.80 -17.05 0.82
N THR A 202 7.25 -15.85 0.67
CA THR A 202 6.17 -15.59 -0.30
C THR A 202 6.67 -15.63 -1.75
N LEU A 203 7.96 -15.32 -1.98
CA LEU A 203 8.58 -15.32 -3.31
C LEU A 203 9.30 -16.63 -3.67
N ALA A 204 9.56 -17.50 -2.69
CA ALA A 204 10.19 -18.81 -2.85
C ALA A 204 9.22 -19.85 -3.45
#